data_AF-A0A401UNE7-F1
#
_entry.id   AF-A0A401UNE7-F1
#
_cell.length_a   1.000
_cell.length_b   1.000
_cell.length_c   1.000
_cell.angle_alpha   90.00
_cell.angle_beta   90.00
_cell.angle_gamma   90.00
#
_symmetry.space_group_name_H-M   'P 1'
#
loop_
_entity.id
_entity.type
_entity.pdbx_description
1 polymer ?
#
loop_
_entity_poly.entity_id
_entity_poly.type
_entity_poly.pdbx_seq_one_letter_code
_entity_poly.pdbx_strand_id
1 'polypeptide(L)'
;METKVYDLGTVKDKDLKFAVIVSKYKGKFVYCKHKERETWETPGGHRELNEDINDTAARELKEETGAVKFNIKPIGDYLCNYFEGKEDANKSYGRLYYAEIEELGGLPDLEIGEIALFDDMPENLTYPQIQPILLDWAVKELNTRELISIISKIVEEQCKSKDNIFGYEGWACHIVSVVKYAKILAKRLGANEELVEIAALLHDYASVKDKNMYEQHHIYGAIEAERILKELDYPKEKIEIIKDCILCHRGSVKKQQKTKEAVCVASADAMAHIGQVPSLLHLAYNNKKMEVKEGAEWVSGKIERSWNKLCPEAKEIMKKKYECAKVVLEG
;
A
#
# COMPACT_ATOMS: atom_id res chain seq x y z
N MET A 1 -28.25 11.82 0.63
CA MET A 1 -27.22 11.33 -0.29
C MET A 1 -26.28 10.47 0.51
N GLU A 2 -25.88 9.30 0.03
CA GLU A 2 -24.86 8.47 0.70
C GLU A 2 -23.63 8.41 -0.20
N THR A 3 -22.47 8.78 0.36
CA THR A 3 -21.17 8.67 -0.31
C THR A 3 -20.29 7.74 0.49
N LYS A 4 -19.70 6.76 -0.20
CA LYS A 4 -18.77 5.81 0.40
C LYS A 4 -17.56 5.64 -0.50
N VAL A 5 -16.37 5.67 0.08
CA VAL A 5 -15.10 5.45 -0.62
C VAL A 5 -14.61 4.03 -0.35
N TYR A 6 -13.97 3.44 -1.35
CA TYR A 6 -13.46 2.08 -1.37
C TYR A 6 -12.03 2.08 -1.89
N ASP A 7 -11.29 1.01 -1.59
CA ASP A 7 -9.97 0.78 -2.14
C ASP A 7 -10.01 0.71 -3.67
N LEU A 8 -8.93 1.16 -4.30
CA LEU A 8 -8.79 1.18 -5.76
C LEU A 8 -9.00 -0.22 -6.37
N GLY A 9 -9.91 -0.31 -7.35
CA GLY A 9 -10.21 -1.54 -8.07
C GLY A 9 -11.31 -2.39 -7.42
N THR A 10 -11.97 -1.88 -6.38
CA THR A 10 -13.17 -2.49 -5.81
C THR A 10 -14.32 -2.49 -6.81
N VAL A 11 -14.43 -1.44 -7.63
CA VAL A 11 -15.48 -1.30 -8.66
C VAL A 11 -14.93 -1.76 -10.01
N LYS A 12 -15.72 -2.53 -10.76
CA LYS A 12 -15.34 -2.94 -12.12
C LYS A 12 -15.30 -1.72 -13.02
N ASP A 13 -14.31 -1.63 -13.88
CA ASP A 13 -14.08 -0.47 -14.74
C ASP A 13 -15.33 -0.02 -15.52
N LYS A 14 -16.05 -0.97 -16.11
CA LYS A 14 -17.29 -0.73 -16.87
C LYS A 14 -18.43 -0.07 -16.07
N ASP A 15 -18.37 -0.14 -14.74
CA ASP A 15 -19.39 0.41 -13.85
C ASP A 15 -19.00 1.83 -13.36
N LEU A 16 -17.78 2.29 -13.65
CA LEU A 16 -17.29 3.64 -13.35
C LEU A 16 -17.80 4.64 -14.38
N LYS A 17 -18.52 5.66 -13.90
CA LYS A 17 -19.15 6.69 -14.71
C LYS A 17 -18.53 8.09 -14.53
N PHE A 18 -17.76 8.29 -13.46
CA PHE A 18 -17.24 9.59 -13.06
C PHE A 18 -15.77 9.52 -12.70
N ALA A 19 -15.02 10.56 -12.99
CA ALA A 19 -13.69 10.80 -12.45
C ALA A 19 -13.69 12.08 -11.63
N VAL A 20 -13.30 12.00 -10.36
CA VAL A 20 -13.10 13.18 -9.49
C VAL A 20 -11.62 13.26 -9.15
N ILE A 21 -11.05 14.46 -9.24
CA ILE A 21 -9.62 14.70 -9.10
C ILE A 21 -9.39 15.66 -7.94
N VAL A 22 -8.73 15.17 -6.89
CA VAL A 22 -8.12 16.03 -5.88
C VAL A 22 -6.77 16.48 -6.44
N SER A 23 -6.65 17.75 -6.81
CA SER A 23 -5.45 18.28 -7.45
C SER A 23 -4.74 19.31 -6.55
N LYS A 24 -3.40 19.33 -6.63
CA LYS A 24 -2.55 20.35 -6.01
C LYS A 24 -1.70 21.05 -7.05
N TYR A 25 -1.45 22.34 -6.82
CA TYR A 25 -0.48 23.15 -7.54
C TYR A 25 0.28 24.02 -6.53
N LYS A 26 1.62 23.94 -6.55
CA LYS A 26 2.49 24.66 -5.59
C LYS A 26 2.09 24.42 -4.12
N GLY A 27 1.70 23.18 -3.81
CA GLY A 27 1.32 22.77 -2.45
C GLY A 27 -0.12 23.11 -2.03
N LYS A 28 -0.86 23.91 -2.81
CA LYS A 28 -2.26 24.31 -2.54
C LYS A 28 -3.24 23.49 -3.37
N PHE A 29 -4.42 23.21 -2.84
CA PHE A 29 -5.50 22.55 -3.56
C PHE A 29 -6.06 23.45 -4.66
N VAL A 30 -6.33 22.87 -5.82
CA VAL A 30 -6.95 23.59 -6.95
C VAL A 30 -8.45 23.26 -6.97
N TYR A 31 -9.26 24.30 -6.91
CA TYR A 31 -10.71 24.20 -7.12
C TYR A 31 -11.11 25.04 -8.33
N CYS A 32 -12.12 24.57 -9.06
CA CYS A 32 -12.73 25.26 -10.18
C CYS A 32 -14.11 25.82 -9.79
N LYS A 33 -14.51 26.90 -10.44
CA LYS A 33 -15.84 27.51 -10.30
C LYS A 33 -16.48 27.67 -11.67
N HIS A 34 -17.63 27.04 -11.86
CA HIS A 34 -18.43 27.17 -13.08
C HIS A 34 -18.88 28.63 -13.29
N LYS A 35 -18.96 29.08 -14.55
CA LYS A 35 -19.35 30.46 -14.92
C LYS A 35 -20.71 30.90 -14.35
N GLU A 36 -21.60 29.93 -14.15
CA GLU A 36 -22.98 30.14 -13.68
C GLU A 36 -23.18 29.83 -12.18
N ARG A 37 -22.11 29.55 -11.42
CA ARG A 37 -22.20 29.18 -9.99
C ARG A 37 -21.31 30.06 -9.14
N GLU A 38 -21.69 30.21 -7.88
CA GLU A 38 -20.86 30.86 -6.84
C GLU A 38 -20.15 29.85 -5.94
N THR A 39 -20.23 28.56 -6.28
CA THR A 39 -19.71 27.44 -5.48
C THR A 39 -18.47 26.82 -6.11
N TRP A 40 -17.58 26.30 -5.27
CA TRP A 40 -16.33 25.67 -5.68
C TRP A 40 -16.47 24.15 -5.80
N GLU A 41 -15.91 23.59 -6.86
CA GLU A 41 -15.80 22.16 -7.05
C GLU A 41 -14.35 21.69 -7.26
N THR A 42 -14.10 20.45 -6.87
CA THR A 42 -12.89 19.75 -7.29
C THR A 42 -13.06 19.38 -8.75
N PRO A 43 -12.01 19.44 -9.59
CA PRO A 43 -12.15 19.07 -10.97
C PRO A 43 -12.62 17.63 -11.13
N GLY A 44 -13.50 17.39 -12.09
CA GLY A 44 -14.04 16.07 -12.38
C GLY A 44 -15.34 16.10 -13.17
N GLY A 45 -15.57 15.03 -13.91
CA GLY A 45 -16.70 14.93 -14.81
C GLY A 45 -17.05 13.49 -15.18
N HIS A 46 -17.90 13.38 -16.20
CA HIS A 46 -18.44 12.11 -16.65
C HIS A 46 -17.50 11.44 -17.65
N ARG A 47 -17.45 10.11 -17.58
CA ARG A 47 -16.79 9.28 -18.60
C ARG A 47 -17.56 9.40 -19.92
N GLU A 48 -16.86 9.76 -20.99
CA GLU A 48 -17.44 9.79 -22.33
C GLU A 48 -17.56 8.40 -22.96
N LEU A 49 -18.35 8.30 -24.04
CA LEU A 49 -18.58 7.04 -24.74
C LEU A 49 -17.26 6.51 -25.33
N ASN A 50 -16.88 5.29 -24.96
CA ASN A 50 -15.64 4.61 -25.35
C ASN A 50 -14.34 5.25 -24.81
N GLU A 51 -14.41 6.13 -23.81
CA GLU A 51 -13.24 6.72 -23.14
C GLU A 51 -12.70 5.77 -22.05
N ASP A 52 -11.39 5.72 -21.80
CA ASP A 52 -10.85 5.08 -20.59
C ASP A 52 -11.05 5.99 -19.37
N ILE A 53 -11.35 5.44 -18.20
CA ILE A 53 -11.62 6.28 -17.01
C ILE A 53 -10.42 7.14 -16.58
N ASN A 54 -9.19 6.70 -16.89
CA ASN A 54 -7.99 7.50 -16.63
C ASN A 54 -7.83 8.63 -17.64
N ASP A 55 -8.26 8.41 -18.89
CA ASP A 55 -8.29 9.46 -19.92
C ASP A 55 -9.32 10.53 -19.56
N THR A 56 -10.50 10.11 -19.08
CA THR A 56 -11.52 11.01 -18.51
C THR A 56 -10.89 11.90 -17.44
N ALA A 57 -10.22 11.32 -16.44
CA ALA A 57 -9.61 12.09 -15.35
C ALA A 57 -8.58 13.11 -15.84
N ALA A 58 -7.76 12.75 -16.83
CA ALA A 58 -6.76 13.63 -17.40
C ALA A 58 -7.38 14.74 -18.28
N ARG A 59 -8.46 14.44 -19.01
CA ARG A 59 -9.21 15.41 -19.81
C ARG A 59 -9.90 16.44 -18.93
N GLU A 60 -10.69 15.99 -17.95
CA GLU A 60 -11.43 16.85 -17.02
C GLU A 60 -10.46 17.79 -16.27
N LEU A 61 -9.33 17.25 -15.78
CA LEU A 61 -8.30 18.08 -15.14
C LEU A 61 -7.77 19.19 -16.06
N LYS A 62 -7.56 18.91 -17.35
CA LYS A 62 -7.10 19.91 -18.33
C LYS A 62 -8.18 20.94 -18.62
N GLU A 63 -9.40 20.49 -18.90
CA GLU A 63 -10.52 21.33 -19.33
C GLU A 63 -10.95 22.30 -18.22
N GLU A 64 -10.99 21.82 -16.98
CA GLU A 64 -11.52 22.60 -15.86
C GLU A 64 -10.46 23.40 -15.10
N THR A 65 -9.17 23.05 -15.24
CA THR A 65 -8.10 23.77 -14.53
C THR A 65 -7.07 24.43 -15.44
N GLY A 66 -7.04 24.11 -16.73
CA GLY A 66 -5.98 24.56 -17.63
C GLY A 66 -4.62 23.89 -17.36
N ALA A 67 -4.58 22.74 -16.66
CA ALA A 67 -3.33 22.03 -16.41
C ALA A 67 -2.65 21.59 -17.72
N VAL A 68 -1.37 21.93 -17.89
CA VAL A 68 -0.58 21.59 -19.08
C VAL A 68 0.32 20.40 -18.81
N LYS A 69 0.97 20.41 -17.65
CA LYS A 69 1.89 19.37 -17.20
C LYS A 69 1.54 18.95 -15.79
N PHE A 70 1.32 17.66 -15.58
CA PHE A 70 0.88 17.12 -14.31
C PHE A 70 1.17 15.62 -14.22
N ASN A 71 1.24 15.12 -13.00
CA ASN A 71 1.22 13.69 -12.70
C ASN A 71 -0.11 13.33 -12.03
N ILE A 72 -0.87 12.42 -12.63
CA ILE A 72 -2.18 11.98 -12.12
C ILE A 72 -2.15 10.48 -11.85
N LYS A 73 -2.73 10.06 -10.73
CA LYS A 73 -2.84 8.65 -10.36
C LYS A 73 -4.20 8.34 -9.74
N PRO A 74 -4.80 7.18 -10.04
CA PRO A 74 -5.99 6.74 -9.34
C PRO A 74 -5.63 6.37 -7.90
N ILE A 75 -6.48 6.74 -6.95
CA ILE A 75 -6.25 6.48 -5.53
C ILE A 75 -7.35 5.64 -4.89
N GLY A 76 -8.61 5.75 -5.33
CA GLY A 76 -9.72 4.96 -4.79
C GLY A 76 -10.94 4.94 -5.71
N ASP A 77 -11.92 4.10 -5.40
CA ASP A 77 -13.22 4.11 -6.06
C ASP A 77 -14.27 4.65 -5.07
N TYR A 78 -15.36 5.26 -5.54
CA TYR A 78 -16.42 5.76 -4.65
C TYR A 78 -17.81 5.51 -5.21
N LEU A 79 -18.77 5.41 -4.29
CA LEU A 79 -20.20 5.36 -4.56
C LEU A 79 -20.81 6.71 -4.22
N CYS A 80 -21.76 7.12 -5.06
CA CYS A 80 -22.64 8.25 -4.84
C CYS A 80 -24.09 7.82 -5.05
N ASN A 81 -24.89 7.85 -3.97
CA ASN A 81 -26.32 7.50 -3.99
C ASN A 81 -27.19 8.76 -3.95
N TYR A 82 -27.99 8.95 -5.00
CA TYR A 82 -29.09 9.91 -5.02
C TYR A 82 -30.36 9.20 -4.54
N PHE A 83 -30.90 9.56 -3.37
CA PHE A 83 -32.17 9.01 -2.91
C PHE A 83 -33.34 9.80 -3.51
N GLU A 84 -33.77 9.44 -4.71
CA GLU A 84 -35.06 9.90 -5.27
C GLU A 84 -36.14 8.83 -5.06
N GLY A 85 -36.72 8.78 -3.86
CA GLY A 85 -38.06 8.20 -3.62
C GLY A 85 -38.27 6.69 -3.88
N LYS A 86 -37.25 5.91 -4.25
CA LYS A 86 -37.29 4.44 -4.32
C LYS A 86 -36.01 3.86 -3.70
N GLU A 87 -36.15 2.78 -2.92
CA GLU A 87 -35.06 2.14 -2.14
C GLU A 87 -33.87 1.64 -2.96
N ASP A 88 -33.91 1.67 -4.29
CA ASP A 88 -32.84 1.13 -5.17
C ASP A 88 -32.55 2.00 -6.43
N ALA A 89 -32.98 3.27 -6.44
CA ALA A 89 -32.81 4.13 -7.62
C ALA A 89 -31.40 4.78 -7.68
N ASN A 90 -30.55 4.24 -8.56
CA ASN A 90 -29.34 4.85 -9.13
C ASN A 90 -28.12 5.03 -8.21
N LYS A 91 -27.55 3.90 -7.76
CA LYS A 91 -26.13 3.83 -7.36
C LYS A 91 -25.26 4.28 -8.54
N SER A 92 -24.42 5.30 -8.33
CA SER A 92 -23.45 5.74 -9.31
C SER A 92 -22.03 5.61 -8.76
N TYR A 93 -21.15 4.99 -9.52
CA TYR A 93 -19.76 4.81 -9.12
C TYR A 93 -18.84 5.74 -9.90
N GLY A 94 -17.84 6.28 -9.20
CA GLY A 94 -16.76 7.03 -9.79
C GLY A 94 -15.41 6.57 -9.26
N ARG A 95 -14.36 7.04 -9.90
CA ARG A 95 -12.98 6.86 -9.46
C ARG A 95 -12.41 8.17 -8.99
N LEU A 96 -11.73 8.11 -7.84
CA LEU A 96 -11.05 9.22 -7.21
C LEU A 96 -9.58 9.20 -7.63
N TYR A 97 -9.09 10.35 -8.06
CA TYR A 97 -7.73 10.58 -8.50
C TYR A 97 -7.04 11.61 -7.61
N TYR A 98 -5.71 11.50 -7.53
CA TYR A 98 -4.85 12.58 -7.07
C TYR A 98 -4.02 13.09 -8.23
N ALA A 99 -3.91 14.40 -8.37
CA ALA A 99 -3.04 15.03 -9.34
C ALA A 99 -2.09 16.05 -8.68
N GLU A 100 -0.80 15.96 -9.01
CA GLU A 100 0.15 17.04 -8.77
C GLU A 100 0.37 17.79 -10.07
N ILE A 101 -0.07 19.03 -10.13
CA ILE A 101 0.09 19.90 -11.29
C ILE A 101 1.47 20.57 -11.20
N GLU A 102 2.24 20.45 -12.28
CA GLU A 102 3.55 21.09 -12.42
C GLU A 102 3.43 22.43 -13.13
N GLU A 103 2.51 22.53 -14.09
CA GLU A 103 2.32 23.72 -14.92
C GLU A 103 0.83 23.95 -15.24
N LEU A 104 0.37 25.18 -15.01
CA LEU A 104 -0.94 25.68 -15.40
C LEU A 104 -0.79 26.61 -16.61
N GLY A 105 -1.62 26.40 -17.62
CA GLY A 105 -1.76 27.25 -18.80
C GLY A 105 -2.98 28.16 -18.72
N GLY A 106 -3.48 28.59 -19.88
CA GLY A 106 -4.72 29.33 -19.97
C GLY A 106 -5.92 28.41 -19.74
N LEU A 107 -6.91 28.89 -18.97
CA LEU A 107 -8.17 28.19 -18.78
C LEU A 107 -8.94 28.16 -20.11
N PRO A 108 -9.35 26.98 -20.61
CA PRO A 108 -10.18 26.88 -21.80
C PRO A 108 -11.50 27.64 -21.64
N ASP A 109 -11.99 28.26 -22.72
CA ASP A 109 -13.27 28.96 -22.71
C ASP A 109 -14.45 27.97 -22.83
N LEU A 110 -14.62 27.15 -21.78
CA LEU A 110 -15.65 26.13 -21.65
C LEU A 110 -16.61 26.51 -20.52
N GLU A 111 -16.87 25.60 -19.58
CA GLU A 111 -17.87 25.77 -18.51
C GLU A 111 -17.31 26.44 -17.25
N ILE A 112 -16.01 26.29 -16.98
CA ILE A 112 -15.33 26.90 -15.84
C ILE A 112 -15.00 28.36 -16.13
N GLY A 113 -15.33 29.23 -15.17
CA GLY A 113 -15.06 30.67 -15.25
C GLY A 113 -13.75 31.04 -14.58
N GLU A 114 -13.41 30.40 -13.47
CA GLU A 114 -12.16 30.64 -12.75
C GLU A 114 -11.69 29.42 -11.95
N ILE A 115 -10.40 29.42 -11.61
CA ILE A 115 -9.80 28.54 -10.63
C ILE A 115 -9.21 29.33 -9.47
N ALA A 116 -9.15 28.72 -8.30
CA ALA A 116 -8.45 29.28 -7.15
C ALA A 116 -7.65 28.22 -6.40
N LEU A 117 -6.62 28.70 -5.71
CA LEU A 117 -5.71 27.89 -4.90
C LEU A 117 -6.05 28.06 -3.43
N PHE A 118 -6.29 26.96 -2.72
CA PHE A 118 -6.63 26.97 -1.31
C PHE A 118 -5.64 26.13 -0.49
N ASP A 119 -5.34 26.56 0.73
CA ASP A 119 -4.59 25.74 1.68
C ASP A 119 -5.45 24.59 2.21
N ASP A 120 -6.73 24.88 2.45
CA ASP A 120 -7.76 23.96 2.95
C ASP A 120 -9.00 23.96 2.06
N MET A 121 -9.99 23.13 2.37
CA MET A 121 -11.25 23.10 1.63
C MET A 121 -12.01 24.44 1.74
N PRO A 122 -12.54 25.00 0.62
CA PRO A 122 -13.35 26.22 0.66
C PRO A 122 -14.72 25.98 1.31
N GLU A 123 -15.31 27.04 1.86
CA GLU A 123 -16.60 26.95 2.59
C GLU A 123 -17.80 26.69 1.65
N ASN A 124 -17.85 27.34 0.49
CA ASN A 124 -19.01 27.30 -0.41
C ASN A 124 -18.81 26.25 -1.51
N LEU A 125 -19.10 24.98 -1.22
CA LEU A 125 -18.89 23.85 -2.15
C LEU A 125 -20.11 23.55 -3.02
N THR A 126 -19.88 23.11 -4.26
CA THR A 126 -20.95 22.65 -5.16
C THR A 126 -21.58 21.35 -4.63
N TYR A 127 -20.77 20.42 -4.13
CA TYR A 127 -21.23 19.14 -3.57
C TYR A 127 -20.77 18.98 -2.10
N PRO A 128 -21.37 19.71 -1.14
CA PRO A 128 -20.95 19.72 0.26
C PRO A 128 -21.14 18.37 0.97
N GLN A 129 -21.94 17.45 0.39
CA GLN A 129 -22.13 16.10 0.94
C GLN A 129 -21.15 15.06 0.38
N ILE A 130 -20.38 15.39 -0.67
CA ILE A 130 -19.48 14.46 -1.37
C ILE A 130 -18.03 14.90 -1.24
N GLN A 131 -17.73 16.15 -1.61
CA GLN A 131 -16.36 16.65 -1.70
C GLN A 131 -15.59 16.54 -0.38
N PRO A 132 -16.18 16.84 0.80
CA PRO A 132 -15.48 16.65 2.08
C PRO A 132 -15.04 15.20 2.31
N ILE A 133 -15.90 14.24 1.98
CA ILE A 133 -15.64 12.81 2.17
C ILE A 133 -14.50 12.35 1.23
N LEU A 134 -14.54 12.78 -0.03
CA LEU A 134 -13.51 12.43 -1.02
C LEU A 134 -12.16 13.06 -0.68
N LEU A 135 -12.15 14.34 -0.26
CA LEU A 135 -10.91 15.02 0.11
C LEU A 135 -10.28 14.41 1.36
N ASP A 136 -11.06 14.20 2.42
CA ASP A 136 -10.57 13.59 3.67
C ASP A 136 -9.96 12.20 3.39
N TRP A 137 -10.65 11.39 2.58
CA TRP A 137 -10.11 10.09 2.17
C TRP A 137 -8.83 10.23 1.36
N ALA A 138 -8.79 11.14 0.37
CA ALA A 138 -7.60 11.37 -0.45
C ALA A 138 -6.40 11.81 0.39
N VAL A 139 -6.58 12.76 1.30
CA VAL A 139 -5.52 13.24 2.19
C VAL A 139 -5.02 12.11 3.09
N LYS A 140 -5.91 11.31 3.67
CA LYS A 140 -5.53 10.14 4.48
C LYS A 140 -4.75 9.11 3.68
N GLU A 141 -5.17 8.81 2.46
CA GLU A 141 -4.51 7.86 1.57
C GLU A 141 -3.11 8.35 1.16
N LEU A 142 -2.97 9.65 0.85
CA LEU A 142 -1.68 10.25 0.51
C LEU A 142 -0.72 10.26 1.70
N ASN A 143 -1.19 10.67 2.87
CA ASN A 143 -0.39 10.67 4.11
C ASN A 143 0.07 9.25 4.46
N THR A 144 -0.81 8.25 4.32
CA THR A 144 -0.47 6.84 4.54
C THR A 144 0.63 6.36 3.60
N ARG A 145 0.53 6.70 2.30
CA ARG A 145 1.55 6.33 1.31
C ARG A 145 2.88 7.02 1.55
N GLU A 146 2.86 8.30 1.92
CA GLU A 146 4.06 9.05 2.27
C GLU A 146 4.74 8.44 3.49
N LEU A 147 3.97 8.13 4.54
CA LEU A 147 4.46 7.44 5.73
C LEU A 147 5.14 6.10 5.39
N ILE A 148 4.46 5.25 4.63
CA ILE A 148 5.02 3.96 4.18
C ILE A 148 6.30 4.18 3.36
N SER A 149 6.35 5.22 2.52
CA SER A 149 7.55 5.56 1.75
C SER A 149 8.71 5.98 2.66
N ILE A 150 8.45 6.77 3.70
CA ILE A 150 9.45 7.17 4.69
C ILE A 150 9.98 5.95 5.44
N ILE A 151 9.09 5.09 5.95
CA ILE A 151 9.47 3.85 6.65
C ILE A 151 10.30 2.95 5.74
N SER A 152 9.87 2.78 4.49
CA SER A 152 10.60 2.00 3.48
C SER A 152 12.02 2.51 3.28
N LYS A 153 12.21 3.83 3.17
CA LYS A 153 13.54 4.45 3.06
C LYS A 153 14.39 4.22 4.31
N ILE A 154 13.82 4.39 5.51
CA ILE A 154 14.53 4.13 6.78
C ILE A 154 15.07 2.69 6.82
N VAL A 155 14.24 1.72 6.45
CA VAL A 155 14.63 0.30 6.43
C VAL A 155 15.67 0.03 5.35
N GLU A 156 15.47 0.56 4.13
CA GLU A 156 16.41 0.40 3.02
C GLU A 156 17.79 0.98 3.34
N GLU A 157 17.84 2.17 3.93
CA GLU A 157 19.08 2.83 4.38
C GLU A 157 19.79 2.01 5.45
N GLN A 158 19.05 1.47 6.42
CA GLN A 158 19.62 0.58 7.43
C GLN A 158 20.19 -0.70 6.80
N CYS A 159 19.53 -1.26 5.78
CA CYS A 159 20.05 -2.40 5.03
C CYS A 159 21.32 -2.08 4.23
N LYS A 160 21.55 -0.82 3.85
CA LYS A 160 22.79 -0.35 3.20
C LYS A 160 23.92 -0.09 4.20
N SER A 161 23.63 -0.04 5.50
CA SER A 161 24.65 0.19 6.53
C SER A 161 25.70 -0.93 6.58
N LYS A 162 26.92 -0.56 6.97
CA LYS A 162 28.03 -1.49 7.19
C LYS A 162 27.77 -2.46 8.35
N ASP A 163 26.85 -2.11 9.24
CA ASP A 163 26.47 -2.93 10.40
C ASP A 163 25.55 -4.11 10.01
N ASN A 164 24.98 -4.07 8.81
CA ASN A 164 24.11 -5.12 8.31
C ASN A 164 24.91 -6.35 7.86
N ILE A 165 24.88 -7.41 8.66
CA ILE A 165 25.54 -8.69 8.39
C ILE A 165 24.96 -9.47 7.20
N PHE A 166 23.77 -9.11 6.73
CA PHE A 166 23.10 -9.73 5.58
C PHE A 166 23.41 -9.00 4.27
N GLY A 167 24.01 -7.80 4.34
CA GLY A 167 24.21 -6.94 3.19
C GLY A 167 22.91 -6.43 2.55
N TYR A 168 23.04 -5.68 1.46
CA TYR A 168 21.90 -5.09 0.75
C TYR A 168 20.95 -6.14 0.14
N GLU A 169 21.42 -7.37 -0.07
CA GLU A 169 20.58 -8.49 -0.51
C GLU A 169 19.46 -8.82 0.48
N GLY A 170 19.64 -8.55 1.79
CA GLY A 170 18.56 -8.68 2.77
C GLY A 170 17.35 -7.79 2.45
N TRP A 171 17.57 -6.59 1.93
CA TRP A 171 16.49 -5.73 1.45
C TRP A 171 15.84 -6.30 0.18
N ALA A 172 16.64 -6.46 -0.87
CA ALA A 172 16.14 -6.77 -2.21
C ALA A 172 15.55 -8.18 -2.33
N CYS A 173 16.18 -9.17 -1.70
CA CYS A 173 15.76 -10.57 -1.80
C CYS A 173 14.76 -10.94 -0.71
N HIS A 174 14.83 -10.35 0.49
CA HIS A 174 13.95 -10.74 1.60
C HIS A 174 12.85 -9.70 1.89
N ILE A 175 13.16 -8.53 2.45
CA ILE A 175 12.14 -7.59 2.94
C ILE A 175 11.15 -7.17 1.85
N VAL A 176 11.64 -6.81 0.66
CA VAL A 176 10.78 -6.47 -0.49
C VAL A 176 9.89 -7.64 -0.91
N SER A 177 10.41 -8.87 -0.85
CA SER A 177 9.62 -10.09 -1.13
C SER A 177 8.54 -10.32 -0.06
N VAL A 178 8.86 -10.09 1.22
CA VAL A 178 7.89 -10.19 2.32
C VAL A 178 6.77 -9.17 2.13
N VAL A 179 7.08 -7.90 1.90
CA VAL A 179 6.08 -6.85 1.65
C VAL A 179 5.17 -7.22 0.48
N LYS A 180 5.75 -7.69 -0.63
CA LYS A 180 4.97 -8.15 -1.79
C LYS A 180 3.97 -9.25 -1.42
N TYR A 181 4.42 -10.29 -0.73
CA TYR A 181 3.55 -11.40 -0.34
C TYR A 181 2.51 -11.00 0.71
N ALA A 182 2.88 -10.11 1.63
CA ALA A 182 2.02 -9.60 2.68
C ALA A 182 0.82 -8.84 2.09
N LYS A 183 1.04 -7.98 1.09
CA LYS A 183 -0.03 -7.27 0.38
C LYS A 183 -0.97 -8.20 -0.39
N ILE A 184 -0.42 -9.23 -1.04
CA ILE A 184 -1.23 -10.23 -1.74
C ILE A 184 -2.15 -10.96 -0.74
N LEU A 185 -1.60 -11.34 0.42
CA LEU A 185 -2.36 -12.02 1.46
C LEU A 185 -3.38 -11.11 2.13
N ALA A 186 -3.05 -9.84 2.39
CA ALA A 186 -3.97 -8.89 2.99
C ALA A 186 -5.25 -8.73 2.15
N LYS A 187 -5.10 -8.58 0.82
CA LYS A 187 -6.22 -8.58 -0.13
C LYS A 187 -7.06 -9.84 -0.07
N ARG A 188 -6.39 -11.00 -0.02
CA ARG A 188 -7.06 -12.30 -0.08
C ARG A 188 -7.81 -12.65 1.21
N LEU A 189 -7.27 -12.24 2.36
CA LEU A 189 -7.84 -12.52 3.68
C LEU A 189 -8.77 -11.39 4.19
N GLY A 190 -8.79 -10.24 3.49
CA GLY A 190 -9.46 -9.03 3.95
C GLY A 190 -8.86 -8.53 5.27
N ALA A 191 -7.53 -8.48 5.33
CA ALA A 191 -6.78 -7.85 6.41
C ALA A 191 -6.47 -6.40 6.06
N ASN A 192 -6.15 -5.56 7.05
CA ASN A 192 -5.77 -4.18 6.79
C ASN A 192 -4.41 -4.10 6.06
N GLU A 193 -4.40 -3.67 4.80
CA GLU A 193 -3.20 -3.58 3.97
C GLU A 193 -2.12 -2.65 4.54
N GLU A 194 -2.52 -1.48 5.05
CA GLU A 194 -1.60 -0.50 5.66
C GLU A 194 -0.82 -1.13 6.82
N LEU A 195 -1.53 -1.75 7.76
CA LEU A 195 -0.91 -2.37 8.94
C LEU A 195 0.01 -3.52 8.56
N VAL A 196 -0.42 -4.36 7.60
CA VAL A 196 0.35 -5.51 7.13
C VAL A 196 1.62 -5.06 6.38
N GLU A 197 1.54 -4.03 5.54
CA GLU A 197 2.67 -3.49 4.80
C GLU A 197 3.72 -2.87 5.74
N ILE A 198 3.29 -2.06 6.71
CA ILE A 198 4.20 -1.45 7.70
C ILE A 198 4.85 -2.54 8.56
N ALA A 199 4.07 -3.52 9.05
CA ALA A 199 4.61 -4.63 9.82
C ALA A 199 5.61 -5.46 9.01
N ALA A 200 5.34 -5.72 7.72
CA ALA A 200 6.25 -6.42 6.83
C ALA A 200 7.54 -5.64 6.55
N LEU A 201 7.50 -4.31 6.47
CA LEU A 201 8.72 -3.49 6.33
C LEU A 201 9.61 -3.56 7.58
N LEU A 202 8.99 -3.55 8.77
CA LEU A 202 9.70 -3.43 10.04
C LEU A 202 10.03 -4.76 10.73
N HIS A 203 9.48 -5.89 10.27
CA HIS A 203 9.54 -7.17 11.00
C HIS A 203 10.95 -7.64 11.36
N ASP A 204 11.93 -7.36 10.50
CA ASP A 204 13.32 -7.76 10.64
C ASP A 204 14.28 -6.58 10.88
N TYR A 205 13.75 -5.36 11.09
CA TYR A 205 14.57 -4.15 11.24
C TYR A 205 15.62 -4.27 12.35
N ALA A 206 15.27 -4.87 13.49
CA ALA A 206 16.21 -5.10 14.58
C ALA A 206 17.36 -6.04 14.19
N SER A 207 17.08 -7.08 13.40
CA SER A 207 18.11 -8.00 12.88
C SER A 207 19.12 -7.29 11.99
N VAL A 208 18.68 -6.29 11.23
CA VAL A 208 19.51 -5.48 10.33
C VAL A 208 20.31 -4.43 11.11
N LYS A 209 19.73 -3.88 12.20
CA LYS A 209 20.34 -2.84 13.02
C LYS A 209 21.48 -3.34 13.89
N ASP A 210 21.30 -4.48 14.57
CA ASP A 210 22.31 -5.03 15.47
C ASP A 210 22.28 -6.57 15.44
N LYS A 211 23.42 -7.18 15.14
CA LYS A 211 23.61 -8.63 15.17
C LYS A 211 23.24 -9.24 16.51
N ASN A 212 23.50 -8.54 17.62
CA ASN A 212 23.19 -9.03 18.97
C ASN A 212 21.68 -9.15 19.21
N MET A 213 20.86 -8.44 18.44
CA MET A 213 19.41 -8.51 18.51
C MET A 213 18.84 -9.68 17.69
N TYR A 214 19.65 -10.35 16.87
CA TYR A 214 19.17 -11.40 15.95
C TYR A 214 18.47 -12.57 16.65
N GLU A 215 18.93 -13.01 17.82
CA GLU A 215 18.31 -14.15 18.51
C GLU A 215 16.86 -13.85 18.96
N GLN A 216 16.63 -12.61 19.38
CA GLN A 216 15.34 -12.12 19.89
C GLN A 216 14.76 -11.01 18.99
N HIS A 217 15.05 -11.04 17.69
CA HIS A 217 14.69 -9.95 16.76
C HIS A 217 13.19 -9.68 16.69
N HIS A 218 12.34 -10.68 16.92
CA HIS A 218 10.90 -10.49 17.04
C HIS A 218 10.52 -9.56 18.21
N ILE A 219 11.25 -9.59 19.33
CA ILE A 219 11.06 -8.71 20.48
C ILE A 219 11.66 -7.33 20.21
N TYR A 220 12.95 -7.29 19.84
CA TYR A 220 13.64 -6.04 19.55
C TYR A 220 13.06 -5.32 18.32
N GLY A 221 12.57 -6.06 17.34
CA GLY A 221 11.90 -5.54 16.15
C GLY A 221 10.58 -4.87 16.50
N ALA A 222 9.80 -5.43 17.43
CA ALA A 222 8.60 -4.77 17.93
C ALA A 222 8.92 -3.48 18.71
N ILE A 223 10.02 -3.47 19.49
CA ILE A 223 10.49 -2.29 20.22
C ILE A 223 10.95 -1.19 19.25
N GLU A 224 11.77 -1.53 18.26
CA GLU A 224 12.25 -0.56 17.26
C GLU A 224 11.11 -0.06 16.36
N ALA A 225 10.17 -0.93 15.98
CA ALA A 225 8.98 -0.53 15.25
C ALA A 225 8.16 0.48 16.05
N GLU A 226 7.94 0.24 17.35
CA GLU A 226 7.26 1.19 18.23
C GLU A 226 7.98 2.54 18.29
N ARG A 227 9.31 2.53 18.40
CA ARG A 227 10.13 3.75 18.44
C ARG A 227 9.97 4.57 17.15
N ILE A 228 10.19 3.93 15.99
CA ILE A 228 10.10 4.59 14.68
C ILE A 228 8.69 5.14 14.45
N LEU A 229 7.66 4.35 14.75
CA LEU A 229 6.28 4.76 14.50
C LEU A 229 5.83 5.90 15.43
N LYS A 230 6.33 5.96 16.67
CA LYS A 230 6.10 7.10 17.57
C LYS A 230 6.78 8.37 17.09
N GLU A 231 8.00 8.27 16.55
CA GLU A 231 8.72 9.41 15.97
C GLU A 231 7.99 9.99 14.74
N LEU A 232 7.21 9.16 14.05
CA LEU A 232 6.39 9.54 12.90
C LEU A 232 4.93 9.88 13.26
N ASP A 233 4.61 10.06 14.56
CA ASP A 233 3.28 10.39 15.08
C ASP A 233 2.17 9.40 14.65
N TYR A 234 2.51 8.11 14.55
CA TYR A 234 1.56 7.09 14.13
C TYR A 234 0.60 6.68 15.27
N PRO A 235 -0.70 6.42 14.99
CA PRO A 235 -1.68 6.16 16.05
C PRO A 235 -1.34 4.95 16.93
N LYS A 236 -1.42 5.16 18.26
CA LYS A 236 -1.02 4.15 19.26
C LYS A 236 -1.79 2.83 19.11
N GLU A 237 -3.08 2.84 18.80
CA GLU A 237 -3.84 1.58 18.63
C GLU A 237 -3.32 0.77 17.45
N LYS A 238 -2.94 1.44 16.35
CA LYS A 238 -2.35 0.80 15.17
C LYS A 238 -0.96 0.26 15.44
N ILE A 239 -0.15 0.99 16.22
CA ILE A 239 1.19 0.55 16.65
C ILE A 239 1.11 -0.80 17.39
N GLU A 240 0.16 -0.98 18.30
CA GLU A 240 0.03 -2.24 19.05
C GLU A 240 -0.31 -3.43 18.16
N ILE A 241 -1.11 -3.22 17.11
CA ILE A 241 -1.41 -4.26 16.11
C ILE A 241 -0.14 -4.64 15.34
N ILE A 242 0.64 -3.65 14.89
CA ILE A 242 1.91 -3.87 14.18
C ILE A 242 2.90 -4.63 15.07
N LYS A 243 3.04 -4.23 16.34
CA LYS A 243 3.87 -4.93 17.32
C LYS A 243 3.46 -6.38 17.48
N ASP A 244 2.16 -6.69 17.59
CA ASP A 244 1.72 -8.08 17.70
C ASP A 244 2.02 -8.89 16.44
N CYS A 245 1.87 -8.29 15.25
CA CYS A 245 2.27 -8.93 13.98
C CYS A 245 3.77 -9.28 13.99
N ILE A 246 4.63 -8.33 14.39
CA ILE A 246 6.08 -8.54 14.47
C ILE A 246 6.43 -9.54 15.57
N LEU A 247 5.78 -9.52 16.73
CA LEU A 247 6.06 -10.51 17.78
C LEU A 247 5.68 -11.93 17.36
N CYS A 248 4.61 -12.08 16.57
CA CYS A 248 4.06 -13.37 16.20
C CYS A 248 4.56 -13.92 14.85
N HIS A 249 5.37 -13.17 14.08
CA HIS A 249 5.82 -13.63 12.77
C HIS A 249 6.79 -14.82 12.87
N ARG A 250 7.61 -14.86 13.93
CA ARG A 250 8.64 -15.89 14.11
C ARG A 250 8.02 -17.21 14.58
N GLY A 251 7.76 -18.12 13.64
CA GLY A 251 7.18 -19.43 13.96
C GLY A 251 8.03 -20.41 14.80
N SER A 252 9.27 -20.07 15.21
CA SER A 252 10.01 -20.86 16.22
C SER A 252 9.64 -20.48 17.65
N VAL A 253 8.88 -19.39 17.85
CA VAL A 253 8.21 -19.06 19.10
C VAL A 253 6.75 -19.45 18.90
N LYS A 254 6.23 -20.38 19.71
CA LYS A 254 4.83 -20.88 19.62
C LYS A 254 3.83 -19.82 20.11
N LYS A 255 3.84 -18.62 19.54
CA LYS A 255 2.79 -17.62 19.76
C LYS A 255 1.78 -17.74 18.62
N GLN A 256 0.53 -18.04 18.97
CA GLN A 256 -0.54 -18.21 18.00
C GLN A 256 -0.90 -16.86 17.37
N GLN A 257 -0.93 -16.79 16.04
CA GLN A 257 -1.42 -15.61 15.32
C GLN A 257 -2.93 -15.50 15.55
N LYS A 258 -3.36 -14.40 16.17
CA LYS A 258 -4.78 -14.19 16.52
C LYS A 258 -5.52 -13.31 15.52
N THR A 259 -4.79 -12.44 14.82
CA THR A 259 -5.35 -11.49 13.86
C THR A 259 -5.03 -11.90 12.44
N LYS A 260 -5.85 -11.42 11.48
CA LYS A 260 -5.60 -11.67 10.05
C LYS A 260 -4.28 -11.04 9.62
N GLU A 261 -3.97 -9.87 10.15
CA GLU A 261 -2.75 -9.12 9.91
C GLU A 261 -1.51 -9.94 10.34
N ALA A 262 -1.54 -10.54 11.53
CA ALA A 262 -0.45 -11.38 12.01
C ALA A 262 -0.28 -12.64 11.16
N VAL A 263 -1.38 -13.24 10.69
CA VAL A 263 -1.35 -14.39 9.77
C VAL A 263 -0.73 -13.98 8.42
N CYS A 264 -1.09 -12.80 7.88
CA CYS A 264 -0.53 -12.26 6.65
C CYS A 264 0.99 -12.11 6.75
N VAL A 265 1.48 -11.42 7.78
CA VAL A 265 2.92 -11.15 7.95
C VAL A 265 3.71 -12.44 8.18
N ALA A 266 3.23 -13.32 9.07
CA ALA A 266 3.90 -14.59 9.35
C ALA A 266 3.95 -15.51 8.12
N SER A 267 2.86 -15.58 7.36
CA SER A 267 2.82 -16.36 6.12
C SER A 267 3.70 -15.72 5.05
N ALA A 268 3.70 -14.39 4.92
CA ALA A 268 4.51 -13.69 3.93
C ALA A 268 6.03 -13.88 4.13
N ASP A 269 6.50 -13.88 5.39
CA ASP A 269 7.89 -14.23 5.74
C ASP A 269 8.24 -15.66 5.26
N ALA A 270 7.37 -16.62 5.58
CA ALA A 270 7.54 -18.00 5.11
C ALA A 270 7.45 -18.12 3.57
N MET A 271 6.60 -17.34 2.91
CA MET A 271 6.51 -17.30 1.44
C MET A 271 7.79 -16.73 0.82
N ALA A 272 8.40 -15.70 1.42
CA ALA A 272 9.65 -15.13 0.92
C ALA A 272 10.79 -16.16 0.95
N HIS A 273 10.89 -16.96 2.02
CA HIS A 273 11.86 -18.05 2.11
C HIS A 273 11.71 -19.08 0.98
N ILE A 274 10.48 -19.51 0.67
CA ILE A 274 10.20 -20.46 -0.42
C ILE A 274 10.40 -19.81 -1.78
N GLY A 275 10.05 -18.52 -1.90
CA GLY A 275 10.14 -17.76 -3.15
C GLY A 275 11.57 -17.43 -3.56
N GLN A 276 12.52 -17.46 -2.62
CA GLN A 276 13.90 -16.98 -2.78
C GLN A 276 14.92 -18.02 -2.34
N VAL A 277 14.76 -19.25 -2.85
CA VAL A 277 15.71 -20.36 -2.65
C VAL A 277 17.17 -19.96 -2.93
N PRO A 278 17.51 -19.18 -3.99
CA PRO A 278 18.89 -18.75 -4.22
C PRO A 278 19.49 -17.95 -3.06
N SER A 279 18.69 -17.08 -2.42
CA SER A 279 19.15 -16.31 -1.26
C SER A 279 19.42 -17.22 -0.05
N LEU A 280 18.62 -18.26 0.15
CA LEU A 280 18.87 -19.26 1.19
C LEU A 280 20.13 -20.09 0.93
N LEU A 281 20.38 -20.45 -0.32
CA LEU A 281 21.60 -21.17 -0.72
C LEU A 281 22.84 -20.28 -0.55
N HIS A 282 22.75 -19.00 -0.93
CA HIS A 282 23.81 -18.02 -0.65
C HIS A 282 24.10 -17.95 0.85
N LEU A 283 23.07 -17.85 1.68
CA LEU A 283 23.23 -17.84 3.13
C LEU A 283 23.91 -19.10 3.67
N ALA A 284 23.55 -20.29 3.15
CA ALA A 284 24.12 -21.56 3.57
C ALA A 284 25.62 -21.66 3.19
N TYR A 285 25.95 -21.41 1.92
CA TYR A 285 27.30 -21.64 1.41
C TYR A 285 28.25 -20.46 1.67
N ASN A 286 27.78 -19.22 1.50
CA ASN A 286 28.63 -18.05 1.63
C ASN A 286 28.76 -17.58 3.08
N ASN A 287 27.66 -17.42 3.81
CA ASN A 287 27.69 -16.87 5.16
C ASN A 287 27.95 -17.95 6.22
N LYS A 288 27.29 -19.11 6.10
CA LYS A 288 27.43 -20.22 7.06
C LYS A 288 28.57 -21.18 6.74
N LYS A 289 29.17 -21.08 5.55
CA LYS A 289 30.29 -21.92 5.08
C LYS A 289 29.99 -23.43 5.17
N MET A 290 28.74 -23.81 4.89
CA MET A 290 28.31 -25.21 4.86
C MET A 290 28.84 -25.92 3.61
N GLU A 291 29.07 -27.23 3.73
CA GLU A 291 29.33 -28.10 2.57
C GLU A 291 28.09 -28.22 1.69
N VAL A 292 28.27 -28.60 0.41
CA VAL A 292 27.18 -28.63 -0.58
C VAL A 292 25.98 -29.44 -0.10
N LYS A 293 26.20 -30.69 0.33
CA LYS A 293 25.12 -31.57 0.80
C LYS A 293 24.46 -31.05 2.07
N GLU A 294 25.25 -30.61 3.05
CA GLU A 294 24.75 -30.07 4.31
C GLU A 294 23.92 -28.81 4.07
N GLY A 295 24.37 -27.90 3.20
CA GLY A 295 23.65 -26.69 2.86
C GLY A 295 22.34 -26.98 2.14
N ALA A 296 22.32 -27.92 1.20
CA ALA A 296 21.09 -28.35 0.53
C ALA A 296 20.06 -28.92 1.52
N GLU A 297 20.50 -29.80 2.43
CA GLU A 297 19.67 -30.37 3.50
C GLU A 297 19.15 -29.28 4.45
N TRP A 298 20.00 -28.33 4.84
CA TRP A 298 19.62 -27.21 5.70
C TRP A 298 18.56 -26.31 5.05
N VAL A 299 18.74 -25.95 3.77
CA VAL A 299 17.78 -25.15 3.01
C VAL A 299 16.47 -25.92 2.83
N SER A 300 16.54 -27.20 2.48
CA SER A 300 15.37 -28.09 2.32
C SER A 300 14.54 -28.13 3.61
N GLY A 301 15.19 -28.34 4.75
CA GLY A 301 14.54 -28.30 6.06
C GLY A 301 13.98 -26.92 6.42
N LYS A 302 14.64 -25.83 6.04
CA LYS A 302 14.13 -24.47 6.26
C LYS A 302 12.87 -24.19 5.42
N ILE A 303 12.85 -24.63 4.17
CA ILE A 303 11.70 -24.51 3.27
C ILE A 303 10.52 -25.33 3.76
N GLU A 304 10.76 -26.56 4.23
CA GLU A 304 9.72 -27.41 4.81
C GLU A 304 9.10 -26.81 6.08
N ARG A 305 9.93 -26.28 6.98
CA ARG A 305 9.44 -25.53 8.14
C ARG A 305 8.64 -24.29 7.74
N SER A 306 8.99 -23.64 6.63
CA SER A 306 8.26 -22.47 6.12
C SER A 306 6.91 -22.89 5.53
N TRP A 307 6.88 -23.97 4.75
CA TRP A 307 5.66 -24.55 4.18
C TRP A 307 4.62 -24.91 5.25
N ASN A 308 5.07 -25.53 6.34
CA ASN A 308 4.19 -25.94 7.43
C ASN A 308 3.55 -24.76 8.17
N LYS A 309 4.12 -23.56 8.09
CA LYS A 309 3.60 -22.32 8.72
C LYS A 309 2.58 -21.58 7.86
N LEU A 310 2.56 -21.84 6.55
CA LEU A 310 1.70 -21.11 5.62
C LEU A 310 0.22 -21.31 5.96
N CYS A 311 -0.55 -20.21 5.92
CA CYS A 311 -2.01 -20.29 5.88
C CYS A 311 -2.48 -21.01 4.59
N PRO A 312 -3.71 -21.54 4.54
CA PRO A 312 -4.23 -22.26 3.38
C PRO A 312 -4.07 -21.50 2.06
N GLU A 313 -4.41 -20.22 2.05
CA GLU A 313 -4.33 -19.34 0.87
C GLU A 313 -2.89 -19.14 0.40
N ALA A 314 -1.94 -19.06 1.33
CA ALA A 314 -0.52 -18.97 1.01
C ALA A 314 0.02 -20.30 0.45
N LYS A 315 -0.45 -21.45 0.97
CA LYS A 315 -0.08 -22.77 0.44
C LYS A 315 -0.51 -22.92 -1.01
N GLU A 316 -1.72 -22.48 -1.35
CA GLU A 316 -2.19 -22.49 -2.74
C GLU A 316 -1.29 -21.66 -3.66
N ILE A 317 -0.91 -20.45 -3.23
CA ILE A 317 -0.04 -19.56 -4.01
C ILE A 317 1.37 -20.17 -4.19
N MET A 318 1.91 -20.79 -3.15
CA MET A 318 3.31 -21.25 -3.12
C MET A 318 3.52 -22.69 -3.56
N LYS A 319 2.46 -23.50 -3.70
CA LYS A 319 2.55 -24.95 -3.94
C LYS A 319 3.56 -25.33 -5.02
N LYS A 320 3.41 -24.76 -6.22
CA LYS A 320 4.31 -25.06 -7.34
C LYS A 320 5.77 -24.70 -7.03
N LYS A 321 6.01 -23.54 -6.42
CA LYS A 321 7.38 -23.11 -6.05
C LYS A 321 7.98 -24.03 -5.00
N TYR A 322 7.20 -24.43 -4.01
CA TYR A 322 7.64 -25.36 -2.96
C TYR A 322 8.05 -26.72 -3.54
N GLU A 323 7.21 -27.31 -4.39
CA GLU A 323 7.49 -28.59 -5.05
C GLU A 323 8.77 -28.51 -5.90
N CYS A 324 8.92 -27.47 -6.72
CA CYS A 324 10.14 -27.25 -7.50
C CYS A 324 11.38 -27.08 -6.60
N ALA A 325 11.27 -26.36 -5.49
CA ALA A 325 12.38 -26.16 -4.57
C ALA A 325 12.84 -27.48 -3.93
N LYS A 326 11.91 -28.37 -3.55
CA LYS A 326 12.24 -29.68 -3.01
C LYS A 326 13.03 -30.52 -4.03
N VAL A 327 12.57 -30.57 -5.29
CA VAL A 327 13.27 -31.30 -6.37
C VAL A 327 14.70 -30.79 -6.57
N VAL A 328 14.90 -29.47 -6.57
CA VAL A 328 16.24 -28.89 -6.77
C VAL A 328 17.20 -29.20 -5.61
N LEU A 329 16.68 -29.37 -4.39
CA LEU A 329 17.46 -29.56 -3.17
C LEU A 329 17.70 -31.04 -2.80
N GLU A 330 17.18 -31.98 -3.59
CA GLU A 330 17.38 -33.43 -3.41
C GLU A 330 18.70 -33.96 -4.01
N GLY A 331 19.47 -33.08 -4.67
CA GLY A 331 20.69 -33.41 -5.43
C GLY A 331 21.98 -33.54 -4.63
#